data_AF-A0A3N5KQX0-F1
#
_entry.id   AF-A0A3N5KQX0-F1
#
_cell.length_a   1.000
_cell.length_b   1.000
_cell.length_c   1.000
_cell.angle_alpha   90.00
_cell.angle_beta   90.00
_cell.angle_gamma   90.00
#
_symmetry.space_group_name_H-M   'P 1'
#
loop_
_entity.id
_entity.type
_entity.pdbx_description
1 polymer ?
#
loop_
_entity_poly.entity_id
_entity_poly.type
_entity_poly.pdbx_seq_one_letter_code
_entity_poly.pdbx_strand_id
1 'polypeptide(L)'
;MLVVTATASLHQPLWDWGGLVREPDKWWTWATLADAYFGFLTFYAWVYYKERAAAGRAGWFVAIMLLGNIAMAVYVLRELARLRPGDNLESLLLRRR
;
A
#
# COMPACT_ATOMS: atom_id res chain seq x y z
N MET A 1 9.89 -3.46 7.42
CA MET A 1 10.28 -4.43 6.37
C MET A 1 11.59 -5.13 6.65
N LEU A 2 12.71 -4.42 6.83
CA LEU A 2 14.02 -5.05 7.07
C LEU A 2 14.02 -6.12 8.17
N VAL A 3 13.37 -5.88 9.31
CA VAL A 3 13.28 -6.88 10.41
C VAL A 3 12.49 -8.11 9.99
N VAL A 4 11.33 -7.93 9.31
CA VAL A 4 10.46 -9.04 8.90
C VAL A 4 11.12 -9.90 7.82
N THR A 5 11.77 -9.24 6.85
CA THR A 5 12.54 -9.93 5.81
C THR A 5 13.76 -10.62 6.40
N ALA A 6 14.47 -10.00 7.35
CA ALA A 6 15.60 -10.64 8.04
C ALA A 6 15.15 -11.86 8.85
N THR A 7 14.02 -11.77 9.57
CA THR A 7 13.47 -12.92 10.30
C THR A 7 13.04 -14.04 9.36
N ALA A 8 12.41 -13.72 8.22
CA ALA A 8 12.02 -14.74 7.23
C ALA A 8 13.26 -15.42 6.63
N SER A 9 14.27 -14.65 6.23
CA SER A 9 15.53 -15.17 5.67
C SER A 9 16.32 -16.04 6.67
N LEU A 10 16.22 -15.77 7.97
CA LEU A 10 16.85 -16.59 9.01
C LEU A 10 16.13 -17.92 9.27
N HIS A 11 14.82 -17.98 9.00
CA HIS A 11 14.03 -19.20 9.19
C HIS A 11 13.98 -20.07 7.94
N GLN A 12 14.03 -19.48 6.76
CA GLN A 12 13.91 -20.20 5.50
C GLN A 12 14.58 -19.45 4.34
N PRO A 13 15.49 -20.10 3.59
CA PRO A 13 16.01 -19.54 2.35
C PRO A 13 14.92 -19.48 1.26
N LEU A 14 14.91 -18.41 0.46
CA LEU A 14 13.91 -18.13 -0.59
C LEU A 14 13.66 -19.28 -1.58
N TRP A 15 14.70 -20.06 -1.85
CA TRP A 15 14.70 -21.14 -2.84
C TRP A 15 13.93 -22.38 -2.40
N ASP A 16 13.63 -22.48 -1.11
CA ASP A 16 12.99 -23.63 -0.48
C ASP A 16 11.49 -23.39 -0.23
N TRP A 17 10.91 -22.38 -0.89
CA TRP A 17 9.50 -22.00 -0.73
C TRP A 17 8.57 -23.02 -1.41
N GLY A 18 7.86 -23.81 -0.60
CA GLY A 18 7.04 -24.96 -1.03
C GLY A 18 5.52 -24.71 -1.10
N GLY A 19 5.04 -23.53 -0.74
CA GLY A 19 3.63 -23.14 -0.79
C GLY A 19 2.94 -22.99 0.57
N LEU A 20 1.62 -22.77 0.59
CA LEU A 20 0.87 -22.29 1.78
C LEU A 20 0.62 -23.33 2.90
N VAL A 21 1.02 -24.60 2.74
CA VAL A 21 0.39 -25.72 3.47
C VAL A 21 1.34 -26.51 4.38
N ARG A 22 2.66 -26.28 4.35
CA ARG A 22 3.61 -26.95 5.27
C ARG A 22 4.48 -25.97 6.03
N GLU A 23 4.61 -26.16 7.34
CA GLU A 23 5.71 -25.54 8.09
C GLU A 23 7.03 -26.10 7.52
N PRO A 24 7.98 -25.24 7.11
CA PRO A 24 8.24 -23.87 7.57
C PRO A 24 7.78 -22.72 6.65
N ASP A 25 6.97 -22.96 5.62
CA ASP A 25 6.64 -21.98 4.55
C ASP A 25 5.83 -20.72 4.98
N LYS A 26 5.42 -20.61 6.26
CA LYS A 26 4.59 -19.48 6.73
C LYS A 26 5.33 -18.14 6.77
N TRP A 27 6.66 -18.16 6.93
CA TRP A 27 7.42 -16.94 7.22
C TRP A 27 7.48 -15.98 6.03
N TRP A 28 7.64 -16.49 4.81
CA TRP A 28 7.63 -15.67 3.59
C TRP A 28 6.24 -15.13 3.27
N THR A 29 5.17 -15.91 3.51
CA THR A 29 3.79 -15.41 3.38
C THR A 29 3.48 -14.29 4.38
N TRP A 30 3.98 -14.38 5.61
CA TRP A 30 3.87 -13.29 6.58
C TRP A 30 4.67 -12.07 6.19
N ALA A 31 5.87 -12.24 5.62
CA ALA A 31 6.69 -11.14 5.15
C ALA A 31 6.03 -10.38 3.99
N THR A 32 5.46 -11.09 3.02
CA THR A 32 4.74 -10.47 1.89
C THR A 32 3.43 -9.82 2.32
N LEU A 33 2.70 -10.43 3.25
CA LEU A 33 1.51 -9.84 3.84
C LEU A 33 1.85 -8.54 4.57
N ALA A 34 2.89 -8.58 5.40
CA ALA A 34 3.36 -7.39 6.11
C ALA A 34 3.76 -6.31 5.10
N ASP A 35 4.56 -6.63 4.08
CA ASP A 35 4.96 -5.67 3.05
C ASP A 35 3.77 -5.00 2.37
N ALA A 36 2.74 -5.78 1.99
CA ALA A 36 1.51 -5.25 1.41
C ALA A 36 0.80 -4.25 2.35
N TYR A 37 0.65 -4.58 3.63
CA TYR A 37 -0.01 -3.68 4.60
C TYR A 37 0.81 -2.42 4.91
N PHE A 38 2.14 -2.52 4.99
CA PHE A 38 2.99 -1.34 5.14
C PHE A 38 2.91 -0.43 3.90
N GLY A 39 2.83 -1.01 2.70
CA GLY A 39 2.54 -0.27 1.47
C GLY A 39 1.19 0.45 1.54
N PHE A 40 0.13 -0.26 1.91
CA PHE A 40 -1.21 0.31 2.07
C PHE A 40 -1.25 1.45 3.09
N LEU A 41 -0.57 1.29 4.23
CA LEU A 41 -0.51 2.31 5.27
C LEU A 41 0.27 3.55 4.82
N THR A 42 1.38 3.36 4.11
CA THR A 42 2.18 4.47 3.56
C THR A 42 1.37 5.26 2.53
N PHE A 43 0.68 4.56 1.62
CA PHE A 43 -0.20 5.21 0.65
C PHE A 43 -1.37 5.92 1.35
N TYR A 44 -1.97 5.29 2.37
CA TYR A 44 -3.02 5.91 3.15
C TYR A 44 -2.56 7.17 3.87
N ALA A 45 -1.34 7.22 4.40
CA ALA A 45 -0.78 8.42 5.01
C ALA A 45 -0.70 9.59 4.00
N TRP A 46 -0.35 9.30 2.74
CA TRP A 46 -0.38 10.29 1.66
C TRP A 46 -1.81 10.75 1.33
N VAL A 47 -2.78 9.84 1.25
CA VAL A 47 -4.20 10.17 1.08
C VAL A 47 -4.72 11.03 2.25
N TYR A 48 -4.33 10.68 3.48
CA TYR A 48 -4.69 11.41 4.69
C TYR A 48 -4.18 12.86 4.64
N TYR A 49 -2.96 13.06 4.12
CA TYR A 49 -2.39 14.39 3.90
C TYR A 49 -3.15 15.20 2.85
N LYS A 50 -3.56 14.59 1.73
CA LYS A 50 -4.30 15.27 0.66
C LYS A 50 -5.75 15.59 1.01
N GLU A 51 -6.46 14.67 1.65
CA GLU A 51 -7.90 14.80 1.90
C GLU A 51 -8.16 15.72 3.10
N ARG A 52 -8.97 16.78 2.93
CA ARG A 52 -9.39 17.69 4.02
C ARG A 52 -10.58 17.12 4.81
N ALA A 53 -11.45 16.35 4.17
CA ALA A 53 -12.67 15.84 4.77
C ALA A 53 -12.42 14.55 5.56
N ALA A 54 -12.79 14.52 6.84
CA ALA A 54 -12.67 13.33 7.69
C ALA A 54 -13.46 12.13 7.14
N ALA A 55 -14.62 12.36 6.53
CA ALA A 55 -15.41 11.31 5.87
C ALA A 55 -14.69 10.71 4.66
N GLY A 56 -14.02 11.53 3.84
CA GLY A 56 -13.22 11.05 2.71
C GLY A 56 -12.03 10.20 3.17
N ARG A 57 -11.36 10.63 4.25
CA ARG A 57 -10.26 9.86 4.86
C ARG A 57 -10.71 8.49 5.37
N ALA A 58 -11.87 8.42 6.03
CA ALA A 58 -12.41 7.15 6.51
C ALA A 58 -12.84 6.25 5.34
N GLY A 59 -13.50 6.81 4.32
CA GLY A 59 -13.91 6.07 3.13
C GLY A 59 -12.73 5.45 2.38
N TRP A 60 -11.65 6.21 2.17
CA TRP A 60 -10.45 5.69 1.51
C TRP A 60 -9.69 4.68 2.35
N PHE A 61 -9.66 4.84 3.68
CA PHE A 61 -9.08 3.83 4.57
C PHE A 61 -9.76 2.47 4.39
N VAL A 62 -11.10 2.46 4.48
CA VAL A 62 -11.91 1.25 4.32
C VAL A 62 -11.74 0.67 2.92
N ALA A 63 -11.75 1.50 1.88
CA ALA A 63 -11.54 1.05 0.51
C ALA A 63 -10.16 0.41 0.30
N ILE A 64 -9.08 0.98 0.84
CA ILE A 64 -7.72 0.42 0.73
C ILE A 64 -7.61 -0.88 1.52
N MET A 65 -8.21 -0.97 2.72
CA MET A 65 -8.17 -2.21 3.52
C MET A 65 -8.99 -3.35 2.92
N LEU A 66 -10.10 -3.06 2.21
CA LEU A 66 -10.95 -4.07 1.59
C LEU A 66 -10.50 -4.45 0.18
N LEU A 67 -10.12 -3.46 -0.64
CA LEU A 67 -9.83 -3.62 -2.06
C LEU A 67 -8.33 -3.63 -2.39
N GLY A 68 -7.48 -3.18 -1.45
CA GLY A 68 -6.04 -3.12 -1.61
C GLY A 68 -5.61 -2.23 -2.78
N ASN A 69 -4.84 -2.83 -3.70
CA ASN A 69 -4.24 -2.13 -4.86
C ASN A 69 -5.27 -1.53 -5.81
N ILE A 70 -6.46 -2.11 -5.95
CA ILE A 70 -7.50 -1.58 -6.85
C ILE A 70 -7.97 -0.21 -6.34
N ALA A 71 -8.19 -0.06 -5.04
CA ALA A 71 -8.58 1.21 -4.44
C ALA A 71 -7.48 2.28 -4.61
N MET A 72 -6.22 1.90 -4.45
CA MET A 72 -5.08 2.81 -4.66
C MET A 72 -5.00 3.28 -6.11
N ALA A 73 -5.14 2.37 -7.09
CA ALA A 73 -5.16 2.71 -8.50
C ALA A 73 -6.33 3.65 -8.86
N VAL A 74 -7.53 3.36 -8.35
CA VAL A 74 -8.71 4.24 -8.55
C VAL A 74 -8.47 5.63 -7.92
N TYR A 75 -7.83 5.70 -6.76
CA TYR A 75 -7.49 7.00 -6.14
C TYR A 75 -6.55 7.81 -7.04
N VAL A 76 -5.46 7.20 -7.53
CA VAL A 76 -4.50 7.87 -8.41
C VAL A 76 -5.16 8.30 -9.72
N LEU A 77 -5.96 7.44 -10.35
CA LEU A 77 -6.69 7.78 -11.58
C LEU A 77 -7.70 8.90 -11.34
N ARG A 78 -8.38 8.92 -10.20
CA ARG A 78 -9.28 10.00 -9.81
C ARG A 78 -8.53 11.32 -9.62
N GLU A 79 -7.35 11.29 -9.03
CA GLU A 79 -6.51 12.47 -8.86
C GLU A 79 -5.96 12.97 -10.20
N LEU A 80 -5.57 12.04 -11.09
CA LEU A 80 -5.12 12.32 -12.44
C LEU A 80 -6.24 12.94 -13.29
N ALA A 81 -7.46 12.43 -13.18
CA ALA A 81 -8.64 12.98 -13.85
C ALA A 81 -9.04 14.38 -13.33
N ARG A 82 -8.55 14.79 -12.14
CA ARG A 82 -8.74 16.15 -11.59
C ARG A 82 -7.66 17.13 -12.03
N LEU A 83 -6.58 16.67 -12.67
CA LEU A 83 -5.56 17.54 -13.24
C LEU A 83 -6.12 18.27 -14.48
N ARG A 84 -5.78 19.54 -14.62
CA ARG A 84 -6.09 20.32 -15.82
C ARG A 84 -4.92 20.22 -16.81
N PRO A 85 -5.17 20.40 -18.12
CA PRO A 85 -4.10 20.47 -19.10
C PRO A 85 -3.14 21.62 -18.75
N GLY A 86 -1.87 21.31 -18.46
CA GLY A 86 -0.84 22.28 -18.06
C GLY A 86 -0.45 22.28 -16.58
N ASP A 87 -1.08 21.44 -15.74
CA ASP A 87 -0.66 21.24 -14.36
C ASP A 87 0.63 20.40 -14.26
N ASN A 88 1.58 20.86 -13.45
CA ASN A 88 2.83 20.15 -13.19
C ASN A 88 2.60 18.90 -12.33
N LEU A 89 3.48 17.89 -12.44
CA LEU A 89 3.44 16.66 -11.63
C LEU A 89 3.44 16.94 -10.11
N GLU A 90 4.02 18.06 -9.69
CA GLU A 90 4.00 18.55 -8.32
C GLU A 90 2.58 18.81 -7.80
N SER A 91 1.65 19.21 -8.66
CA SER A 91 0.23 19.38 -8.27
C SER A 91 -0.46 18.03 -8.00
N LEU A 92 0.04 16.95 -8.61
CA LEU A 92 -0.41 15.59 -8.35
C LEU A 92 0.18 15.03 -7.04
N LEU A 93 1.44 15.35 -6.72
CA LEU A 93 2.10 14.85 -5.50
C LEU A 93 1.80 15.70 -4.26
N LEU A 94 1.80 17.02 -4.41
CA LEU A 94 1.60 17.99 -3.33
C LEU A 94 0.12 18.32 -3.16
N ARG A 95 -0.24 18.68 -1.93
CA ARG A 95 -1.57 19.19 -1.59
C ARG A 95 -1.76 20.54 -2.26
N ARG A 96 -2.77 20.65 -3.13
CA ARG A 96 -3.20 21.93 -3.73
C ARG A 96 -3.63 22.87 -2.59
N ARG A 97 -2.98 24.05 -2.50
CA ARG A 97 -3.33 25.07 -1.50
C ARG A 97 -4.74 25.60 -1.75
#